data_AF-A0A4R8EGE3-F1
#
_entry.id   AF-A0A4R8EGE3-F1
#
_cell.length_a   1.000
_cell.length_b   1.000
_cell.length_c   1.000
_cell.angle_alpha   90.00
_cell.angle_beta   90.00
_cell.angle_gamma   90.00
#
_symmetry.space_group_name_H-M   'P 1'
#
loop_
_entity.id
_entity.type
_entity.pdbx_description
1 polymer ?
#
loop_
_entity_poly.entity_id
_entity_poly.type
_entity_poly.pdbx_seq_one_letter_code
_entity_poly.pdbx_strand_id
1 'polypeptide(L)' 'MPLHHDGSMTDLHRHRWSTISSHHVSEGLVVYQRCACGQWRITSTPPYPVAHPEIALVDTADHR' A
#
# COMPACT_ATOMS: atom_id res chain seq x y z
N MET A 1 -26.06 21.39 13.80
CA MET A 1 -24.78 21.83 13.22
C MET A 1 -24.11 20.60 12.60
N PRO A 2 -24.01 20.48 11.27
CA PRO A 2 -23.31 19.37 10.65
C PRO A 2 -21.80 19.64 10.70
N LEU A 3 -21.05 18.68 11.25
CA LEU A 3 -19.59 18.71 11.25
C LEU A 3 -19.10 18.68 9.80
N HIS A 4 -18.16 19.56 9.50
CA HIS A 4 -17.52 19.68 8.20
C HIS A 4 -16.97 18.31 7.81
N HIS A 5 -17.52 17.77 6.74
CA HIS A 5 -16.92 16.66 6.05
C HIS A 5 -15.73 17.32 5.37
N ASP A 6 -14.56 17.28 6.01
CA ASP A 6 -13.30 17.58 5.35
C ASP A 6 -13.10 16.44 4.35
N GLY A 7 -13.86 16.54 3.26
CA GLY A 7 -13.63 15.81 2.05
C GLY A 7 -12.26 16.26 1.60
N SER A 8 -11.24 15.56 2.11
CA SER A 8 -10.01 15.38 1.38
C SER A 8 -10.48 14.83 0.03
N MET A 9 -10.71 15.76 -0.91
CA MET A 9 -10.59 15.50 -2.32
C MET A 9 -9.19 14.92 -2.41
N THR A 10 -9.13 13.60 -2.27
CA THR A 10 -8.03 12.79 -2.72
C THR A 10 -8.09 13.02 -4.21
N ASP A 11 -7.48 14.13 -4.61
CA ASP A 11 -7.13 14.44 -5.98
C ASP A 11 -6.70 13.10 -6.55
N LEU A 12 -7.33 12.69 -7.64
CA LEU A 12 -7.13 11.40 -8.28
C LEU A 12 -5.73 11.32 -8.90
N HIS A 13 -4.75 11.96 -8.27
CA HIS A 13 -3.34 11.94 -8.51
C HIS A 13 -2.85 10.51 -8.40
N ARG A 14 -2.61 9.92 -9.56
CA ARG A 14 -1.89 8.66 -9.64
C ARG A 14 -0.47 8.90 -9.17
N HIS A 15 -0.17 8.46 -7.94
CA HIS A 15 1.17 8.59 -7.37
C HIS A 15 2.21 7.88 -8.24
N ARG A 16 3.14 8.67 -8.77
CA ARG A 16 4.39 8.16 -9.33
C ARG A 16 5.42 8.10 -8.21
N TRP A 17 5.73 6.89 -7.77
CA TRP A 17 6.65 6.64 -6.67
C TRP A 17 8.11 6.59 -7.15
N SER A 18 8.99 7.29 -6.44
CA SER A 18 10.43 7.25 -6.64
C SER A 18 11.10 6.70 -5.39
N THR A 19 12.06 5.77 -5.57
CA THR A 19 12.84 5.22 -4.47
C THR A 19 13.79 6.27 -3.89
N ILE A 20 13.74 6.44 -2.57
CA ILE A 20 14.63 7.32 -1.82
C ILE A 20 15.76 6.51 -1.18
N SER A 21 15.42 5.37 -0.56
CA SER A 21 16.40 4.46 0.01
C SER A 21 15.89 3.02 0.01
N SER A 22 16.84 2.08 0.08
CA SER A 22 16.58 0.65 0.15
C SER A 22 17.48 0.03 1.21
N HIS A 23 16.89 -0.78 2.09
CA HIS A 23 17.58 -1.39 3.21
C HIS A 23 17.30 -2.90 3.22
N HIS A 24 18.36 -3.69 3.23
CA HIS A 24 18.26 -5.12 3.49
C HIS A 24 18.12 -5.36 5.00
N VAL A 25 17.12 -6.15 5.37
CA VAL A 25 16.86 -6.63 6.73
C VAL A 25 16.71 -8.15 6.70
N SER A 26 16.68 -8.81 7.86
CA SER A 26 16.50 -10.26 7.94
C SER A 26 15.19 -10.73 7.31
N GLU A 27 14.15 -9.90 7.35
CA GLU A 27 12.82 -10.15 6.80
C GLU A 27 12.71 -9.79 5.31
N GLY A 28 13.81 -9.38 4.65
CA GLY A 28 13.85 -9.09 3.22
C GLY A 28 14.34 -7.68 2.89
N LEU A 29 13.80 -7.10 1.82
CA LEU A 29 14.14 -5.77 1.35
C LEU A 29 13.05 -4.78 1.75
N VAL A 30 13.41 -3.70 2.44
CA VAL A 30 12.53 -2.56 2.71
C VAL A 30 12.93 -1.39 1.80
N VAL A 31 11.95 -0.80 1.11
CA VAL A 31 12.16 0.32 0.20
C VAL A 31 11.29 1.49 0.63
N TYR A 32 11.93 2.63 0.88
CA TYR A 32 11.26 3.90 1.16
C TYR A 32 11.10 4.68 -0.13
N GLN A 33 9.86 5.09 -0.41
CA GLN A 33 9.50 5.77 -1.64
C GLN A 33 8.77 7.08 -1.32
N ARG A 34 8.99 8.08 -2.18
CA ARG A 34 8.31 9.37 -2.11
C ARG A 34 7.71 9.72 -3.45
N CYS A 35 6.53 10.31 -3.43
CA CYS A 35 5.91 10.92 -4.60
C CYS A 35 6.28 12.42 -4.67
N ALA A 36 6.28 12.99 -5.88
CA ALA A 36 6.49 14.42 -6.07
C ALA A 36 5.47 15.30 -5.31
N CYS A 37 4.27 14.78 -5.02
CA CYS A 37 3.26 15.46 -4.20
C CYS A 37 3.60 15.50 -2.69
N GLY A 38 4.70 14.88 -2.28
CA GLY A 38 5.15 14.85 -0.88
C GLY A 38 4.68 13.64 -0.08
N GLN A 39 3.79 12.81 -0.62
CA GLN A 39 3.35 11.56 0.01
C GLN A 39 4.50 10.54 0.09
N TRP A 40 4.47 9.73 1.15
CA TRP A 40 5.43 8.66 1.42
C TRP A 40 4.77 7.29 1.35
N ARG A 41 5.54 6.30 0.88
CA ARG A 41 5.15 4.90 0.90
C ARG A 41 6.35 4.04 1.30
N ILE A 42 6.07 2.94 2.00
CA ILE A 42 7.04 1.89 2.29
C ILE A 42 6.58 0.62 1.59
N THR A 43 7.48 -0.06 0.91
CA THR A 43 7.21 -1.39 0.34
C THR A 43 8.23 -2.38 0.89
N SER A 44 7.77 -3.57 1.26
CA SER A 44 8.64 -4.68 1.64
C SER A 44 8.56 -5.78 0.59
N THR A 45 9.67 -6.45 0.35
CA THR A 45 9.73 -7.68 -0.43
C THR A 45 10.40 -8.75 0.41
N PRO A 46 9.71 -9.85 0.74
CA PRO A 46 10.30 -10.92 1.52
C PRO A 46 11.46 -11.57 0.75
N PRO A 47 12.43 -12.19 1.44
CA PRO A 47 13.62 -12.77 0.82
C PRO A 47 13.31 -14.06 0.06
N TYR A 48 12.14 -14.66 0.32
CA TYR A 48 11.61 -15.82 -0.37
C TYR A 48 10.15 -15.56 -0.77
N PRO A 49 9.68 -16.14 -1.89
CA PRO A 49 8.28 -16.04 -2.29
C PRO A 49 7.40 -16.62 -1.18
N VAL A 50 6.56 -15.78 -0.56
CA VAL A 50 5.48 -16.25 0.31
C VAL A 50 4.27 -16.48 -0.58
N ALA A 51 3.91 -17.74 -0.80
CA ALA A 51 2.55 -18.04 -1.20
C ALA A 51 1.67 -17.68 0.01
N HIS A 52 0.69 -16.81 -0.17
CA HIS A 52 -0.35 -16.55 0.84
C HIS A 52 -1.55 -17.47 0.52
N PRO A 53 -1.57 -18.74 0.99
CA PRO A 53 -2.69 -19.63 0.75
C PRO A 53 -4.00 -19.10 1.37
N GLU A 54 -3.94 -18.22 2.38
CA GLU A 54 -5.12 -17.69 3.07
C GLU A 54 -5.96 -16.65 2.28
N ILE A 55 -5.48 -16.12 1.14
CA ILE A 55 -6.22 -15.11 0.35
C ILE A 55 -7.15 -15.77 -0.70
N ALA A 56 -7.09 -17.10 -0.86
CA ALA A 56 -7.77 -17.79 -1.96
C ALA A 56 -9.25 -18.18 -1.73
N LEU A 57 -9.89 -17.87 -0.61
CA LEU A 57 -11.30 -18.23 -0.38
C LEU A 57 -12.05 -17.21 0.48
N VAL A 58 -12.63 -16.20 -0.18
CA VAL A 58 -13.93 -15.69 0.23
C VAL A 58 -14.82 -15.76 -1.00
N ASP A 59 -15.39 -16.94 -1.20
CA ASP A 59 -16.55 -17.14 -2.08
C ASP A 59 -17.73 -16.42 -1.42
N THR A 60 -18.01 -15.18 -1.81
CA THR A 60 -19.28 -14.52 -1.50
C THR A 60 -20.36 -15.10 -2.40
N ALA A 61 -20.81 -16.31 -2.10
CA ALA A 61 -22.04 -16.87 -2.65
C ALA A 61 -23.00 -17.24 -1.51
N ASP A 62 -23.68 -16.23 -0.96
CA ASP A 62 -25.04 -16.43 -0.46
C ASP A 62 -25.84 -15.14 -0.65
N HIS A 63 -26.45 -15.03 -1.83
CA HIS A 63 -27.64 -14.19 -2.02
C HIS A 63 -28.84 -15.13 -2.10
N ARG A 64 -29.56 -15.30 -0.99
CA ARG A 64 -30.98 -15.65 -1.04
C ARG A 64 -31.76 -15.12 0.16
#